data_AF-M7TIG9-F1
#
_entry.id   AF-M7TIG9-F1
#
_cell.length_a   1.000
_cell.length_b   1.000
_cell.length_c   1.000
_cell.angle_alpha   90.00
_cell.angle_beta   90.00
_cell.angle_gamma   90.00
#
_symmetry.space_group_name_H-M   'P 1'
#
loop_
_entity.id
_entity.type
_entity.pdbx_description
1 polymer ?
#
loop_
_entity_poly.entity_id
_entity_poly.type
_entity_poly.pdbx_seq_one_letter_code
_entity_poly.pdbx_strand_id
1 'polypeptide(L)'
;MWNRSSLAYGTPSHIQRAQYDVPSPNSGYFYRHDAETSYSQASSIFVALFGLTEVLDLYLQHLYRVDSDRPNHIVNLDFNLNRWVESLEVNVRRIITRGTHLDLPGAANLRLSYLSTQLLLRRLELEDDRDKEDIEPEMLANRYMQVRRIAEDIVLLVQELQEEHLGDFWLPVSAFVFPSTTTFLLRCALETESSQAGLAQSSSLRLAWELITALRHHRDRNGWDLGDICLAQHAEIVERLMSPATSSEVGVTGLPLPELQEMAVSDASFIDQLFPSLWDTLRNI
;
A
#
# COMPACT_ATOMS: atom_id res chain seq x y z
N MET A 1 28.98 15.63 -22.31
CA MET A 1 29.25 14.69 -21.20
C MET A 1 28.93 15.44 -19.92
N TRP A 2 27.66 15.44 -19.50
CA TRP A 2 27.19 16.25 -18.38
C TRP A 2 27.09 15.38 -17.12
N ASN A 3 28.05 15.61 -16.24
CA ASN A 3 28.03 15.19 -14.85
C ASN A 3 27.29 16.30 -14.07
N ARG A 4 26.18 15.99 -13.41
CA ARG A 4 25.52 16.85 -12.42
C ARG A 4 25.23 16.07 -11.15
N SER A 5 26.30 15.80 -10.39
CA SER A 5 26.22 15.72 -8.95
C SER A 5 25.93 17.13 -8.41
N SER A 6 24.66 17.40 -8.08
CA SER A 6 24.24 18.52 -7.23
C SER A 6 23.26 17.91 -6.21
N LEU A 7 23.65 17.55 -4.99
CA LEU A 7 24.07 18.42 -3.88
C LEU A 7 23.06 19.55 -3.67
N ALA A 8 22.47 19.76 -2.51
CA ALA A 8 22.57 19.09 -1.21
C ALA A 8 21.40 19.63 -0.38
N TYR A 9 20.82 18.80 0.50
CA TYR A 9 19.77 19.18 1.46
C TYR A 9 18.47 19.71 0.85
N GLY A 10 17.54 18.80 0.60
CA GLY A 10 16.18 19.13 0.20
C GLY A 10 15.62 17.98 -0.61
N THR A 11 14.40 17.57 -0.27
CA THR A 11 13.52 16.76 -1.12
C THR A 11 13.79 17.08 -2.59
N PRO A 12 14.08 16.09 -3.47
CA PRO A 12 14.11 16.37 -4.90
C PRO A 12 12.82 17.11 -5.22
N SER A 13 12.91 18.33 -5.77
CA SER A 13 11.73 19.04 -6.24
C SER A 13 10.98 18.06 -7.13
N HIS A 14 9.70 17.76 -6.81
CA HIS A 14 8.83 16.93 -7.64
C HIS A 14 9.18 17.20 -9.10
N ILE A 15 9.65 16.19 -9.83
CA ILE A 15 9.99 16.36 -11.25
C ILE A 15 8.68 16.77 -11.92
N GLN A 16 8.48 18.07 -12.08
CA GLN A 16 7.24 18.60 -12.62
C GLN A 16 7.17 18.17 -14.08
N ARG A 17 5.96 18.04 -14.64
CA ARG A 17 5.80 17.76 -16.07
C ARG A 17 6.55 18.72 -17.00
N ALA A 18 6.87 19.93 -16.52
CA ALA A 18 7.68 20.91 -17.25
C ALA A 18 9.19 20.63 -17.22
N GLN A 19 9.65 19.66 -16.42
CA GLN A 19 11.06 19.37 -16.13
C GLN A 19 11.56 18.09 -16.80
N TYR A 20 10.71 17.40 -17.57
CA TYR A 20 11.10 16.28 -18.42
C TYR A 20 10.42 16.38 -19.78
N ASP A 21 11.10 15.91 -20.83
CA ASP A 21 10.66 15.91 -22.22
C ASP A 21 10.29 14.51 -22.73
N VAL A 22 10.30 13.52 -21.84
CA VAL A 22 9.94 12.13 -22.16
C VAL A 22 8.42 12.05 -22.41
N PRO A 23 7.97 11.63 -23.61
CA PRO A 23 6.55 11.50 -23.91
C PRO A 23 5.92 10.38 -23.07
N SER A 24 4.66 10.56 -22.67
CA SER A 24 3.90 9.52 -21.97
C SER A 24 3.83 8.25 -22.84
N PRO A 25 4.05 7.06 -22.27
CA PRO A 25 3.91 5.79 -22.98
C PRO A 25 2.53 5.68 -23.61
N ASN A 26 2.49 5.32 -24.89
CA ASN A 26 1.26 5.03 -25.61
C ASN A 26 1.37 3.65 -26.27
N SER A 27 0.22 3.03 -26.54
CA SER A 27 0.16 1.71 -27.19
C SER A 27 0.81 1.70 -28.58
N GLY A 28 0.86 2.85 -29.25
CA GLY A 28 1.53 3.03 -30.54
C GLY A 28 3.06 2.85 -30.48
N TYR A 29 3.71 3.19 -29.37
CA TYR A 29 5.15 2.98 -29.18
C TYR A 29 5.53 1.52 -29.05
N PHE A 30 4.57 0.68 -28.62
CA PHE A 30 4.74 -0.76 -28.52
C PHE A 30 4.20 -1.50 -29.75
N TYR A 31 3.71 -0.78 -30.76
CA TYR A 31 3.18 -1.42 -31.96
C TYR A 31 4.29 -2.15 -32.72
N ARG A 32 4.21 -3.49 -32.74
CA ARG A 32 5.04 -4.35 -33.57
C ARG A 32 4.12 -5.04 -34.56
N HIS A 33 4.47 -4.98 -35.84
CA HIS A 33 3.63 -5.46 -36.95
C HIS A 33 3.23 -6.95 -36.81
N ASP A 34 3.99 -7.73 -36.04
CA ASP A 34 3.76 -9.15 -35.74
C ASP A 34 3.75 -9.45 -34.22
N ALA A 35 3.36 -8.48 -33.38
CA ALA A 35 3.27 -8.74 -31.93
C ALA A 35 2.20 -9.79 -31.62
N GLU A 36 2.59 -10.79 -30.82
CA GLU A 36 1.64 -11.71 -30.21
C GLU A 36 0.62 -10.96 -29.34
N THR A 37 -0.59 -11.50 -29.23
CA THR A 37 -1.69 -10.91 -28.44
C THR A 37 -1.28 -10.65 -26.99
N SER A 38 -0.44 -11.51 -26.41
CA SER A 38 0.13 -11.35 -25.06
C SER A 38 0.98 -10.07 -24.93
N TYR A 39 1.75 -9.71 -25.95
CA TYR A 39 2.59 -8.51 -25.93
C TYR A 39 1.74 -7.23 -25.96
N SER A 40 0.66 -7.24 -26.75
CA SER A 40 -0.30 -6.13 -26.76
C SER A 40 -0.97 -5.95 -25.40
N GLN A 41 -1.34 -7.04 -24.73
CA GLN A 41 -1.97 -6.99 -23.41
C GLN A 41 -1.00 -6.49 -22.33
N ALA A 42 0.24 -6.98 -22.33
CA ALA A 42 1.29 -6.49 -21.44
C ALA A 42 1.56 -4.99 -21.65
N SER A 43 1.53 -4.53 -22.91
CA SER A 43 1.68 -3.11 -23.25
C SER A 43 0.54 -2.26 -22.67
N SER A 44 -0.71 -2.71 -22.76
CA SER A 44 -1.86 -2.03 -22.14
C SER A 44 -1.75 -1.98 -20.61
N ILE A 45 -1.26 -3.05 -19.97
CA ILE A 45 -1.00 -3.09 -18.52
C ILE A 45 0.09 -2.10 -18.13
N PHE A 46 1.18 -2.03 -18.90
CA PHE A 46 2.26 -1.08 -18.66
C PHE A 46 1.80 0.38 -18.79
N VAL A 47 1.02 0.71 -19.83
CA VAL A 47 0.43 2.05 -20.00
C VAL A 47 -0.49 2.39 -18.83
N ALA A 48 -1.27 1.42 -18.33
CA ALA A 48 -2.11 1.61 -17.16
C ALA A 48 -1.29 1.86 -15.89
N LEU A 49 -0.24 1.06 -15.63
CA LEU A 49 0.70 1.28 -14.53
C LEU A 49 1.29 2.68 -14.58
N PHE A 50 1.75 3.13 -15.75
CA PHE A 50 2.24 4.49 -15.94
C PHE A 50 1.16 5.53 -15.62
N GLY A 51 -0.04 5.40 -16.16
CA GLY A 51 -1.14 6.32 -15.86
C GLY A 51 -1.49 6.40 -14.37
N LEU A 52 -1.36 5.28 -13.64
CA LEU A 52 -1.57 5.26 -12.19
C LEU A 52 -0.49 6.06 -11.43
N THR A 53 0.75 6.10 -11.93
CA THR A 53 1.80 6.95 -11.34
C THR A 53 1.47 8.44 -11.46
N GLU A 54 0.76 8.85 -12.52
CA GLU A 54 0.30 10.23 -12.67
C GLU A 54 -0.79 10.59 -11.66
N VAL A 55 -1.67 9.64 -11.32
CA VAL A 55 -2.66 9.80 -10.24
C VAL A 55 -1.94 9.90 -8.89
N LEU A 56 -0.95 9.03 -8.66
CA LEU A 56 -0.18 9.02 -7.43
C LEU A 56 0.60 10.33 -7.22
N ASP A 57 1.15 10.93 -8.28
CA ASP A 57 1.82 12.24 -8.18
C ASP A 57 0.88 13.33 -7.63
N LEU A 58 -0.41 13.33 -8.00
CA LEU A 58 -1.40 14.25 -7.42
C LEU A 58 -1.60 14.01 -5.91
N TYR A 59 -1.52 12.77 -5.47
CA TYR A 59 -1.72 12.39 -4.07
C TYR A 59 -0.51 12.82 -3.25
N LEU A 60 0.70 12.57 -3.77
CA LEU A 60 1.94 13.00 -3.16
C LEU A 60 2.02 14.53 -3.08
N GLN A 61 1.63 15.24 -4.14
CA GLN A 61 1.55 16.70 -4.10
C GLN A 61 0.58 17.22 -3.03
N HIS A 62 -0.52 16.51 -2.76
CA HIS A 62 -1.44 16.86 -1.68
C HIS A 62 -0.79 16.66 -0.31
N LEU A 63 -0.09 15.54 -0.12
CA LEU A 63 0.60 15.17 1.12
C LEU A 63 1.77 16.09 1.49
N TYR A 64 2.57 16.51 0.50
CA TYR A 64 3.76 17.34 0.74
C TYR A 64 3.45 18.84 0.87
N ARG A 65 2.19 19.27 0.71
CA ARG A 65 1.81 20.67 0.93
C ARG A 65 1.64 20.94 2.42
N VAL A 66 2.52 21.79 2.95
CA VAL A 66 2.58 22.20 4.36
C VAL A 66 1.56 23.30 4.71
N ASP A 67 0.93 23.94 3.71
CA ASP A 67 0.04 25.07 3.95
C ASP A 67 -1.32 24.69 4.55
N SER A 68 -1.74 25.51 5.52
CA SER A 68 -2.92 25.38 6.38
C SER A 68 -4.26 25.58 5.67
N ASP A 69 -4.25 25.98 4.40
CA ASP A 69 -5.44 26.17 3.59
C ASP A 69 -5.56 24.96 2.66
N ARG A 70 -6.18 23.88 3.15
CA ARG A 70 -6.44 22.63 2.40
C ARG A 70 -7.89 22.65 1.85
N PRO A 71 -8.28 23.48 0.87
CA PRO A 71 -9.65 23.48 0.38
C PRO A 71 -9.94 22.20 -0.41
N ASN A 72 -10.80 21.33 0.11
CA ASN A 72 -11.60 20.30 -0.60
C ASN A 72 -10.88 19.45 -1.69
N HIS A 73 -9.55 19.29 -1.60
CA HIS A 73 -8.75 18.68 -2.67
C HIS A 73 -8.90 17.16 -2.72
N ILE A 74 -9.27 16.52 -1.62
CA ILE A 74 -9.44 15.07 -1.54
C ILE A 74 -10.58 14.58 -2.45
N VAL A 75 -11.66 15.37 -2.59
CA VAL A 75 -12.74 15.10 -3.57
C VAL A 75 -12.17 15.07 -5.00
N ASN A 76 -11.20 15.95 -5.30
CA ASN A 76 -10.52 15.90 -6.59
C ASN A 76 -9.62 14.67 -6.73
N LEU A 77 -9.04 14.15 -5.64
CA LEU A 77 -8.20 12.95 -5.67
C LEU A 77 -9.00 11.68 -6.00
N ASP A 78 -10.16 11.50 -5.38
CA ASP A 78 -11.10 10.40 -5.68
C ASP A 78 -11.62 10.51 -7.12
N PHE A 79 -12.01 11.73 -7.55
CA PHE A 79 -12.42 11.98 -8.93
C PHE A 79 -11.33 11.63 -9.96
N ASN A 80 -10.07 11.99 -9.71
CA ASN A 80 -8.97 11.70 -10.62
C ASN A 80 -8.70 10.19 -10.73
N LEU A 81 -8.78 9.44 -9.63
CA LEU A 81 -8.64 7.99 -9.67
C LEU A 81 -9.79 7.33 -10.42
N ASN A 82 -11.04 7.74 -10.16
CA ASN A 82 -12.21 7.22 -10.87
C ASN A 82 -12.13 7.52 -12.37
N ARG A 83 -11.73 8.75 -12.75
CA ARG A 83 -11.50 9.13 -14.14
C ARG A 83 -10.43 8.27 -14.80
N TRP A 84 -9.33 7.98 -14.09
CA TRP A 84 -8.31 7.07 -14.59
C TRP A 84 -8.87 5.66 -14.81
N VAL A 85 -9.62 5.10 -13.84
CA VAL A 85 -10.29 3.79 -13.97
C VAL A 85 -11.23 3.76 -15.18
N GLU A 86 -12.00 4.82 -15.39
CA GLU A 86 -12.91 4.96 -16.54
C GLU A 86 -12.16 5.07 -17.87
N SER A 87 -10.94 5.60 -17.89
CA SER A 87 -10.13 5.69 -19.11
C SER A 87 -9.53 4.35 -19.57
N LEU A 88 -9.48 3.34 -18.69
CA LEU A 88 -8.85 2.05 -19.00
C LEU A 88 -9.63 1.21 -20.01
N GLU A 89 -8.91 0.39 -20.77
CA GLU A 89 -9.51 -0.67 -21.59
C GLU A 89 -10.28 -1.67 -20.71
N VAL A 90 -11.35 -2.27 -21.25
CA VAL A 90 -12.26 -3.15 -20.49
C VAL A 90 -11.52 -4.30 -19.80
N ASN A 91 -10.54 -4.90 -20.46
CA ASN A 91 -9.77 -6.02 -19.90
C ASN A 91 -8.89 -5.56 -18.74
N VAL A 92 -8.17 -4.45 -18.91
CA VAL A 92 -7.32 -3.86 -17.86
C VAL A 92 -8.17 -3.41 -16.67
N ARG A 93 -9.33 -2.80 -16.91
CA ARG A 93 -10.28 -2.42 -15.86
C ARG A 93 -10.75 -3.64 -15.04
N ARG A 94 -10.96 -4.80 -15.69
CA ARG A 94 -11.36 -6.04 -15.00
C ARG A 94 -10.25 -6.62 -14.11
N ILE A 95 -8.98 -6.42 -14.45
CA ILE A 95 -7.85 -6.80 -13.59
C ILE A 95 -7.94 -6.07 -12.25
N ILE A 96 -8.08 -4.73 -12.31
CA ILE A 96 -8.07 -3.92 -11.09
C ILE A 96 -9.37 -4.02 -10.29
N THR A 97 -10.55 -4.07 -10.95
CA THR A 97 -11.85 -4.07 -10.26
C THR A 97 -12.30 -5.45 -9.77
N ARG A 98 -11.91 -6.53 -10.47
CA ARG A 98 -12.39 -7.89 -10.17
C ARG A 98 -11.30 -8.88 -9.80
N GLY A 99 -10.03 -8.56 -10.01
CA GLY A 99 -8.93 -9.49 -9.73
C GLY A 99 -8.84 -10.65 -10.71
N THR A 100 -9.36 -10.45 -11.92
CA THR A 100 -9.34 -11.48 -12.96
C THR A 100 -8.18 -11.26 -13.93
N HIS A 101 -7.74 -12.33 -14.59
CA HIS A 101 -6.65 -12.30 -15.58
C HIS A 101 -5.30 -11.87 -14.98
N LEU A 102 -4.97 -12.40 -13.80
CA LEU A 102 -3.69 -12.14 -13.14
C LEU A 102 -2.52 -12.90 -13.79
N ASP A 103 -2.83 -13.85 -14.69
CA ASP A 103 -1.89 -14.60 -15.52
C ASP A 103 -1.19 -13.74 -16.58
N LEU A 104 -1.71 -12.54 -16.86
CA LEU A 104 -1.09 -11.62 -17.80
C LEU A 104 0.15 -10.94 -17.18
N PRO A 105 1.25 -10.77 -17.94
CA PRO A 105 2.45 -10.12 -17.43
C PRO A 105 2.17 -8.71 -16.85
N GLY A 106 2.57 -8.50 -15.60
CA GLY A 106 2.40 -7.28 -14.84
C GLY A 106 1.00 -7.08 -14.25
N ALA A 107 0.03 -7.99 -14.47
CA ALA A 107 -1.35 -7.81 -14.01
C ALA A 107 -1.49 -7.83 -12.49
N ALA A 108 -0.81 -8.78 -11.82
CA ALA A 108 -0.79 -8.86 -10.36
C ALA A 108 -0.21 -7.58 -9.72
N ASN A 109 0.86 -7.06 -10.31
CA ASN A 109 1.50 -5.81 -9.90
C ASN A 109 0.61 -4.59 -10.13
N LEU A 110 -0.07 -4.49 -11.29
CA LEU A 110 -1.07 -3.45 -11.55
C LEU A 110 -2.20 -3.48 -10.53
N ARG A 111 -2.71 -4.67 -10.20
CA ARG A 111 -3.75 -4.84 -9.19
C ARG A 111 -3.28 -4.38 -7.81
N LEU A 112 -2.10 -4.83 -7.36
CA LEU A 112 -1.54 -4.40 -6.08
C LEU A 112 -1.32 -2.88 -6.04
N SER A 113 -0.78 -2.32 -7.12
CA SER A 113 -0.55 -0.87 -7.25
C SER A 113 -1.86 -0.09 -7.16
N TYR A 114 -2.92 -0.56 -7.82
CA TYR A 114 -4.24 0.07 -7.73
C TYR A 114 -4.81 0.01 -6.31
N LEU A 115 -4.78 -1.16 -5.66
CA LEU A 115 -5.25 -1.32 -4.29
C LEU A 115 -4.44 -0.46 -3.31
N SER A 116 -3.13 -0.35 -3.51
CA SER A 116 -2.26 0.55 -2.73
C SER A 116 -2.69 2.01 -2.88
N THR A 117 -2.96 2.47 -4.11
CA THR A 117 -3.43 3.84 -4.37
C THR A 117 -4.81 4.08 -3.75
N GLN A 118 -5.71 3.09 -3.78
CA GLN A 118 -7.00 3.18 -3.08
C GLN A 118 -6.84 3.23 -1.56
N LEU A 119 -5.94 2.42 -0.99
CA LEU A 119 -5.65 2.41 0.44
C LEU A 119 -5.14 3.79 0.87
N LEU A 120 -4.22 4.36 0.10
CA LEU A 120 -3.69 5.70 0.30
C LEU A 120 -4.81 6.76 0.26
N LEU A 121 -5.66 6.76 -0.77
CA LEU A 121 -6.78 7.70 -0.87
C LEU A 121 -7.71 7.62 0.35
N ARG A 122 -8.13 6.41 0.73
CA ARG A 122 -9.07 6.23 1.85
C ARG A 122 -8.43 6.60 3.19
N ARG A 123 -7.12 6.44 3.34
CA ARG A 123 -6.38 6.92 4.53
C ARG A 123 -6.30 8.44 4.57
N LEU A 124 -6.06 9.11 3.44
CA LEU A 124 -6.10 10.57 3.34
C LEU A 124 -7.49 11.12 3.73
N GLU A 125 -8.55 10.51 3.22
CA GLU A 125 -9.93 10.86 3.60
C GLU A 125 -10.18 10.67 5.09
N LEU A 126 -9.67 9.58 5.68
CA LEU A 126 -9.81 9.30 7.11
C LEU A 126 -9.04 10.32 7.96
N GLU A 127 -7.83 10.72 7.56
CA GLU A 127 -7.03 11.72 8.26
C GLU A 127 -7.68 13.11 8.20
N ASP A 128 -8.17 13.54 7.05
CA ASP A 128 -8.89 14.81 6.89
C ASP A 128 -10.19 14.85 7.71
N ASP A 129 -10.88 13.71 7.79
CA ASP A 129 -12.08 13.57 8.61
C ASP A 129 -11.78 13.57 10.11
N ARG A 130 -10.60 13.09 10.55
CA ARG A 130 -10.15 13.16 11.95
C ARG A 130 -9.73 14.56 12.39
N ASP A 131 -9.23 15.37 11.47
CA ASP A 131 -8.82 16.75 11.74
C ASP A 131 -10.03 17.70 11.93
N LYS A 132 -11.26 17.24 11.62
CA LYS A 132 -12.50 18.00 11.81
C LYS A 132 -13.02 17.82 13.24
N GLU A 133 -13.14 18.93 13.99
CA GLU A 133 -13.58 18.92 15.39
C GLU A 133 -15.01 18.37 15.61
N ASP A 134 -15.88 18.39 14.60
CA ASP A 134 -17.31 18.04 14.69
C ASP A 134 -17.70 16.74 13.95
N ILE A 135 -16.77 15.81 13.73
CA ILE A 135 -17.10 14.56 13.01
C ILE A 135 -18.00 13.63 13.82
N GLU A 136 -19.11 13.19 13.22
CA GLU A 136 -19.99 12.16 13.80
C GLU A 136 -19.24 10.82 13.92
N PRO A 137 -19.35 10.13 15.08
CA PRO A 137 -18.62 8.88 15.32
C PRO A 137 -19.03 7.77 14.34
N GLU A 138 -20.30 7.75 13.88
CA GLU A 138 -20.75 6.82 12.84
C GLU A 138 -20.06 7.08 11.50
N MET A 139 -19.84 8.35 11.13
CA MET A 139 -19.13 8.71 9.90
C MET A 139 -17.68 8.23 9.96
N LEU A 140 -17.01 8.45 11.09
CA LEU A 140 -15.65 7.97 11.29
C LEU A 140 -15.56 6.44 11.24
N ALA A 141 -16.48 5.73 11.90
CA ALA A 141 -16.55 4.27 11.84
C ALA A 141 -16.77 3.75 10.41
N ASN A 142 -17.59 4.44 9.61
CA ASN A 142 -17.78 4.13 8.19
C ASN A 142 -16.48 4.30 7.39
N ARG A 143 -15.67 5.32 7.66
CA ARG A 143 -14.35 5.50 7.02
C ARG A 143 -13.38 4.38 7.37
N TYR A 144 -13.27 4.02 8.65
CA TYR A 144 -12.47 2.87 9.06
C TYR A 144 -12.89 1.58 8.35
N MET A 145 -14.19 1.33 8.22
CA MET A 145 -14.71 0.18 7.48
C MET A 145 -14.32 0.21 5.99
N GLN A 146 -14.34 1.39 5.35
CA GLN A 146 -13.93 1.53 3.94
C GLN A 146 -12.45 1.22 3.75
N VAL A 147 -11.56 1.79 4.58
CA VAL A 147 -10.12 1.52 4.50
C VAL A 147 -9.83 0.04 4.79
N ARG A 148 -10.50 -0.55 5.80
CA ARG A 148 -10.34 -1.98 6.14
C ARG A 148 -10.73 -2.90 4.99
N ARG A 149 -11.77 -2.58 4.21
CA ARG A 149 -12.15 -3.36 3.02
C ARG A 149 -11.04 -3.37 1.96
N ILE A 150 -10.38 -2.23 1.73
CA ILE A 150 -9.25 -2.19 0.80
C ILE A 150 -8.06 -2.99 1.35
N ALA A 151 -7.82 -2.90 2.66
CA ALA A 151 -6.80 -3.73 3.31
C ALA A 151 -7.10 -5.24 3.16
N GLU A 152 -8.36 -5.64 3.35
CA GLU A 152 -8.84 -7.01 3.12
C GLU A 152 -8.63 -7.45 1.66
N ASP A 153 -8.95 -6.60 0.68
CA ASP A 153 -8.69 -6.89 -0.74
C ASP A 153 -7.19 -7.12 -1.04
N ILE A 154 -6.29 -6.43 -0.34
CA ILE A 154 -4.83 -6.67 -0.42
C ILE A 154 -4.47 -8.03 0.18
N VAL A 155 -5.03 -8.38 1.35
CA VAL A 155 -4.80 -9.70 1.96
C VAL A 155 -5.27 -10.82 1.03
N LEU A 156 -6.49 -10.70 0.49
CA LEU A 156 -7.07 -11.67 -0.44
C LEU A 156 -6.21 -11.80 -1.70
N LEU A 157 -5.76 -10.67 -2.28
CA LEU A 157 -4.85 -10.71 -3.42
C LEU A 157 -3.60 -11.55 -3.10
N VAL A 158 -2.93 -11.28 -1.98
CA VAL A 158 -1.71 -12.01 -1.61
C VAL A 158 -1.98 -13.50 -1.39
N GLN A 159 -3.12 -13.85 -0.78
CA GLN A 159 -3.53 -15.25 -0.60
C GLN A 159 -3.80 -15.98 -1.93
N GLU A 160 -4.33 -15.27 -2.93
CA GLU A 160 -4.68 -15.82 -4.24
C GLU A 160 -3.49 -15.93 -5.21
N LEU A 161 -2.36 -15.27 -4.92
CA LEU A 161 -1.16 -15.35 -5.75
C LEU A 161 -0.69 -16.80 -5.90
N GLN A 162 -0.48 -17.21 -7.15
CA GLN A 162 0.08 -18.50 -7.51
C GLN A 162 1.55 -18.32 -7.90
N GLU A 163 2.30 -19.42 -7.95
CA GLU A 163 3.72 -19.43 -8.29
C GLU A 163 4.06 -18.66 -9.58
N GLU A 164 3.20 -18.76 -10.59
CA GLU A 164 3.30 -18.05 -11.87
C GLU A 164 3.32 -16.52 -11.68
N HIS A 165 2.54 -16.00 -10.74
CA HIS A 165 2.48 -14.57 -10.44
C HIS A 165 3.68 -14.10 -9.59
N LEU A 166 4.25 -14.98 -8.76
CA LEU A 166 5.38 -14.62 -7.89
C LEU A 166 6.67 -14.40 -8.70
N GLY A 167 6.84 -15.13 -9.80
CA GLY A 167 7.96 -14.99 -10.74
C GLY A 167 7.82 -13.85 -11.75
N ASP A 168 6.71 -13.12 -11.72
CA ASP A 168 6.46 -11.99 -12.60
C ASP A 168 7.17 -10.71 -12.12
N PHE A 169 7.06 -9.63 -12.89
CA PHE A 169 7.60 -8.33 -12.55
C PHE A 169 6.84 -7.65 -11.39
N TRP A 170 7.57 -7.33 -10.31
CA TRP A 170 7.08 -6.54 -9.19
C TRP A 170 7.80 -5.19 -9.09
N LEU A 171 7.06 -4.11 -8.82
CA LEU A 171 7.68 -2.82 -8.56
C LEU A 171 8.32 -2.85 -7.16
N PRO A 172 9.58 -2.42 -6.99
CA PRO A 172 10.22 -2.44 -5.67
C PRO A 172 9.46 -1.65 -4.60
N VAL A 173 8.80 -0.55 -5.00
CA VAL A 173 7.97 0.26 -4.09
C VAL A 173 6.77 -0.51 -3.53
N SER A 174 6.31 -1.56 -4.22
CA SER A 174 5.20 -2.40 -3.76
C SER A 174 5.52 -3.16 -2.47
N ALA A 175 6.80 -3.33 -2.13
CA ALA A 175 7.22 -3.96 -0.87
C ALA A 175 6.71 -3.20 0.37
N PHE A 176 6.44 -1.90 0.25
CA PHE A 176 5.93 -1.06 1.34
C PHE A 176 4.41 -1.06 1.48
N VAL A 177 3.70 -1.68 0.54
CA VAL A 177 2.25 -1.85 0.65
C VAL A 177 1.92 -2.75 1.83
N PHE A 178 2.61 -3.89 1.97
CA PHE A 178 2.31 -4.85 3.03
C PHE A 178 2.57 -4.32 4.45
N PRO A 179 3.72 -3.70 4.76
CA PRO A 179 3.93 -3.02 6.04
C PRO A 179 2.82 -2.01 6.35
N SER A 180 2.53 -1.12 5.40
CA SER A 180 1.47 -0.11 5.54
C SER A 180 0.09 -0.72 5.82
N THR A 181 -0.28 -1.77 5.10
CA THR A 181 -1.54 -2.50 5.30
C THR A 181 -1.58 -3.13 6.69
N THR A 182 -0.50 -3.78 7.12
CA THR A 182 -0.41 -4.40 8.44
C THR A 182 -0.47 -3.36 9.56
N THR A 183 0.26 -2.24 9.47
CA THR A 183 0.21 -1.15 10.46
C THR A 183 -1.21 -0.59 10.57
N PHE A 184 -1.89 -0.37 9.43
CA PHE A 184 -3.27 0.10 9.44
C PHE A 184 -4.20 -0.90 10.15
N LEU A 185 -4.11 -2.19 9.83
CA LEU A 185 -4.93 -3.23 10.45
C LEU A 185 -4.67 -3.36 11.96
N LEU A 186 -3.42 -3.26 12.40
CA LEU A 186 -3.05 -3.24 13.81
C LEU A 186 -3.64 -2.03 14.52
N ARG A 187 -3.50 -0.83 13.93
CA ARG A 187 -4.10 0.40 14.45
C ARG A 187 -5.62 0.25 14.60
N CYS A 188 -6.30 -0.26 13.58
CA CYS A 188 -7.74 -0.53 13.66
C CYS A 188 -8.08 -1.47 14.81
N ALA A 189 -7.34 -2.57 14.97
CA ALA A 189 -7.61 -3.54 16.03
C ALA A 189 -7.45 -2.91 17.43
N LEU A 190 -6.39 -2.12 17.64
CA LEU A 190 -6.06 -1.47 18.90
C LEU A 190 -7.01 -0.31 19.25
N GLU A 191 -7.50 0.43 18.25
CA GLU A 191 -8.46 1.51 18.47
C GLU A 191 -9.88 0.97 18.76
N THR A 192 -10.23 -0.23 18.27
CA THR A 192 -11.56 -0.82 18.50
C THR A 192 -11.64 -1.69 19.76
N GLU A 193 -10.54 -2.34 20.18
CA GLU A 193 -10.57 -3.34 21.24
C GLU A 193 -9.77 -2.89 22.47
N SER A 194 -10.44 -2.79 23.62
CA SER A 194 -9.81 -2.37 24.88
C SER A 194 -9.25 -3.52 25.72
N SER A 195 -9.35 -4.77 25.26
CA SER A 195 -8.90 -5.95 26.00
C SER A 195 -8.14 -6.92 25.10
N GLN A 196 -7.16 -7.63 25.67
CA GLN A 196 -6.37 -8.62 24.92
C GLN A 196 -7.24 -9.77 24.36
N ALA A 197 -8.28 -10.18 25.09
CA ALA A 197 -9.22 -11.20 24.61
C ALA A 197 -10.08 -10.70 23.42
N GLY A 198 -10.49 -9.42 23.45
CA GLY A 198 -11.19 -8.79 22.32
C GLY A 198 -10.27 -8.62 21.11
N LEU A 199 -9.01 -8.22 21.35
CA LEU A 199 -8.01 -8.05 20.31
C LEU A 199 -7.73 -9.35 19.54
N ALA A 200 -7.58 -10.47 20.24
CA ALA A 200 -7.40 -11.79 19.63
C ALA A 200 -8.62 -12.25 18.78
N GLN A 201 -9.81 -11.67 19.02
CA GLN A 201 -11.02 -11.92 18.24
C GLN A 201 -11.27 -10.85 17.15
N SER A 202 -10.45 -9.80 17.11
CA SER A 202 -10.58 -8.71 16.15
C SER A 202 -10.39 -9.22 14.72
N SER A 203 -11.32 -8.86 13.83
CA SER A 203 -11.20 -9.16 12.41
C SER A 203 -9.99 -8.47 11.78
N SER A 204 -9.66 -7.26 12.22
CA SER A 204 -8.49 -6.52 11.71
C SER A 204 -7.18 -7.21 12.09
N LEU A 205 -7.04 -7.69 13.34
CA LEU A 205 -5.86 -8.46 13.73
C LEU A 205 -5.76 -9.79 12.98
N ARG A 206 -6.90 -10.47 12.76
CA ARG A 206 -6.95 -11.70 11.97
C ARG A 206 -6.47 -11.47 10.54
N LEU A 207 -6.92 -10.42 9.87
CA LEU A 207 -6.43 -10.04 8.54
C LEU A 207 -4.92 -9.77 8.52
N ALA A 208 -4.40 -9.08 9.54
CA ALA A 208 -2.96 -8.85 9.65
C ALA A 208 -2.17 -10.17 9.79
N TRP A 209 -2.67 -11.10 10.61
CA TRP A 209 -2.08 -12.42 10.76
C TRP A 209 -2.14 -13.26 9.48
N GLU A 210 -3.27 -13.22 8.78
CA GLU A 210 -3.47 -13.88 7.49
C GLU A 210 -2.50 -13.36 6.42
N LEU A 211 -2.29 -12.05 6.35
CA LEU A 211 -1.32 -11.43 5.45
C LEU A 211 0.11 -11.91 5.76
N ILE A 212 0.53 -11.85 7.03
CA ILE A 212 1.85 -12.34 7.45
C ILE A 212 2.05 -13.81 7.11
N THR A 213 1.02 -14.63 7.34
CA THR A 213 1.06 -16.07 7.05
C THR A 213 1.20 -16.34 5.55
N ALA A 214 0.45 -15.62 4.72
CA ALA A 214 0.55 -15.75 3.26
C ALA A 214 1.92 -15.30 2.73
N LEU A 215 2.45 -14.16 3.22
CA LEU A 215 3.78 -13.67 2.84
C LEU A 215 4.89 -14.67 3.23
N ARG A 216 4.85 -15.23 4.44
CA ARG A 216 5.80 -16.28 4.84
C ARG A 216 5.70 -17.51 3.96
N HIS A 217 4.48 -17.95 3.62
CA HIS A 217 4.29 -19.08 2.73
C HIS A 217 4.97 -18.88 1.38
N HIS A 218 4.75 -17.73 0.75
CA HIS A 218 5.34 -17.40 -0.56
C HIS A 218 6.86 -17.25 -0.49
N ARG A 219 7.40 -16.66 0.58
CA ARG A 219 8.84 -16.57 0.79
C ARG A 219 9.48 -17.95 0.98
N ASP A 220 8.93 -18.76 1.88
CA ASP A 220 9.55 -20.03 2.27
C ASP A 220 9.43 -21.09 1.15
N ARG A 221 8.37 -21.03 0.33
CA ARG A 221 8.13 -21.99 -0.75
C ARG A 221 8.70 -21.56 -2.10
N ASN A 222 8.63 -20.29 -2.43
CA ASN A 222 8.95 -19.77 -3.76
C ASN A 222 10.10 -18.74 -3.75
N GLY A 223 10.65 -18.40 -2.59
CA GLY A 223 11.71 -17.40 -2.46
C GLY A 223 11.24 -15.97 -2.77
N TRP A 224 9.92 -15.71 -2.71
CA TRP A 224 9.37 -14.39 -3.00
C TRP A 224 9.66 -13.42 -1.85
N ASP A 225 10.47 -12.42 -2.11
CA ASP A 225 11.08 -11.50 -1.13
C ASP A 225 10.34 -10.17 -0.98
N LEU A 226 9.31 -9.90 -1.81
CA LEU A 226 8.56 -8.65 -1.77
C LEU A 226 7.92 -8.37 -0.40
N GLY A 227 7.62 -9.44 0.35
CA GLY A 227 7.06 -9.39 1.70
C GLY A 227 8.06 -9.18 2.83
N ASP A 228 9.37 -9.25 2.58
CA ASP A 228 10.39 -9.40 3.63
C ASP A 228 10.42 -8.23 4.62
N ILE A 229 10.21 -7.00 4.13
CA ILE A 229 10.13 -5.82 4.99
C ILE A 229 8.97 -5.94 5.98
N CYS A 230 7.80 -6.37 5.51
CA CYS A 230 6.61 -6.57 6.36
C CYS A 230 6.86 -7.66 7.40
N LEU A 231 7.44 -8.78 6.96
CA LEU A 231 7.77 -9.90 7.83
C LEU A 231 8.77 -9.51 8.92
N ALA A 232 9.81 -8.76 8.57
CA ALA A 232 10.81 -8.30 9.52
C ALA A 232 10.23 -7.33 10.57
N GLN A 233 9.31 -6.45 10.14
CA GLN A 233 8.77 -5.39 11.02
C GLN A 233 7.60 -5.86 11.89
N HIS A 234 6.71 -6.71 11.38
CA HIS A 234 5.41 -6.93 12.01
C HIS A 234 5.15 -8.37 12.46
N ALA A 235 5.88 -9.36 11.94
CA ALA A 235 5.49 -10.75 12.13
C ALA A 235 5.51 -11.18 13.60
N GLU A 236 6.55 -10.82 14.35
CA GLU A 236 6.67 -11.12 15.78
C GLU A 236 5.55 -10.45 16.61
N ILE A 237 5.24 -9.18 16.32
CA ILE A 237 4.21 -8.41 17.03
C ILE A 237 2.84 -9.03 16.79
N VAL A 238 2.50 -9.34 15.54
CA VAL A 238 1.22 -9.94 15.17
C VAL A 238 1.04 -11.32 15.84
N GLU A 239 2.09 -12.15 15.88
CA GLU A 239 2.05 -13.46 16.56
C GLU A 239 1.84 -13.34 18.07
N ARG A 240 2.49 -12.37 18.72
CA ARG A 240 2.30 -12.11 20.14
C ARG A 240 0.87 -11.67 20.45
N LEU A 241 0.30 -10.80 19.61
CA LEU A 241 -1.06 -10.30 19.81
C LEU A 241 -2.12 -11.39 19.57
N MET A 242 -1.86 -12.35 18.67
CA MET A 242 -2.74 -13.49 18.42
C MET A 242 -2.66 -14.58 19.50
N SER A 243 -1.58 -14.61 20.28
CA SER A 243 -1.37 -15.63 21.31
C SER A 243 -2.24 -15.34 22.55
N PRO A 244 -3.14 -16.25 22.96
CA PRO A 244 -3.87 -16.08 24.20
C PRO A 244 -2.89 -16.12 25.36
N ALA A 245 -2.86 -15.08 26.21
CA ALA A 245 -2.05 -15.07 27.42
C ALA A 245 -2.40 -16.30 28.27
N THR A 246 -1.54 -17.31 28.27
CA THR A 246 -1.60 -18.39 29.25
C THR A 246 -1.37 -17.76 30.61
N SER A 247 -2.39 -17.85 31.46
CA SER A 247 -2.34 -17.37 32.82
C SER A 247 -1.30 -18.17 33.62
N SER A 248 -0.45 -17.43 34.32
CA SER A 248 0.30 -17.80 35.52
C SER A 248 1.62 -18.59 35.38
N GLU A 249 2.64 -17.93 35.95
CA GLU A 249 3.81 -18.45 36.66
C GLU A 249 5.11 -18.74 35.89
N VAL A 250 6.12 -17.91 36.22
CA VAL A 250 7.57 -18.05 36.05
C VAL A 250 8.14 -17.71 34.67
N GLY A 251 8.54 -16.43 34.54
CA GLY A 251 9.79 -16.04 33.90
C GLY A 251 9.79 -15.92 32.37
N VAL A 252 9.98 -14.68 31.92
CA VAL A 252 10.48 -14.24 30.60
C VAL A 252 9.39 -13.93 29.53
N THR A 253 9.26 -12.62 29.26
CA THR A 253 8.74 -11.96 28.03
C THR A 253 7.25 -12.04 27.68
N GLY A 254 6.37 -11.57 28.57
CA GLY A 254 5.06 -11.03 28.16
C GLY A 254 5.07 -9.51 28.34
N LEU A 255 5.24 -8.74 27.26
CA LEU A 255 5.14 -7.27 27.33
C LEU A 255 3.67 -6.88 27.60
N PRO A 256 3.39 -5.94 28.54
CA PRO A 256 2.06 -5.37 28.75
C PRO A 256 1.43 -4.84 27.45
N LEU A 257 0.11 -4.93 27.33
CA LEU A 257 -0.66 -4.40 26.18
C LEU A 257 -0.30 -2.94 25.83
N PRO A 258 -0.06 -2.03 26.79
CA PRO A 258 0.40 -0.67 26.48
C PRO A 258 1.75 -0.60 25.76
N GLU A 259 2.71 -1.48 26.09
CA GLU A 259 4.02 -1.54 25.43
C GLU A 259 3.91 -2.15 24.02
N LEU A 260 3.04 -3.14 23.84
CA LEU A 260 2.74 -3.69 22.50
C LEU A 260 2.00 -2.67 21.62
N GLN A 261 1.16 -1.83 22.22
CA GLN A 261 0.48 -0.74 21.55
C GLN A 261 1.49 0.33 21.13
N GLU A 262 2.47 0.68 21.97
CA GLU A 262 3.55 1.62 21.62
C GLU A 262 4.43 1.08 20.47
N MET A 263 4.73 -0.23 20.47
CA MET A 263 5.48 -0.89 19.39
C MET A 263 4.71 -0.96 18.07
N ALA A 264 3.40 -1.21 18.11
CA ALA A 264 2.54 -1.31 16.92
C ALA A 264 2.14 0.06 16.34
N VAL A 265 2.20 1.11 17.16
CA VAL A 265 1.66 2.45 16.82
C VAL A 265 2.76 3.48 16.58
N SER A 266 4.05 3.15 16.72
CA SER A 266 5.18 4.06 16.47
C SER A 266 4.83 5.09 15.39
N ASP A 267 4.67 6.35 15.81
CA ASP A 267 4.03 7.49 15.09
C ASP A 267 4.86 7.98 13.88
N ALA A 268 5.46 7.06 13.13
CA ALA A 268 5.95 7.34 11.80
C ALA A 268 4.74 7.75 10.95
N SER A 269 4.84 8.89 10.26
CA SER A 269 3.78 9.32 9.36
C SER A 269 3.49 8.17 8.39
N PHE A 270 2.24 8.00 7.96
CA PHE A 270 1.91 6.97 6.98
C PHE A 270 2.85 6.99 5.75
N ILE A 271 3.33 8.18 5.37
CA ILE A 271 4.30 8.36 4.31
C ILE A 271 5.66 7.78 4.65
N ASP A 272 6.12 7.89 5.89
CA ASP A 272 7.32 7.20 6.36
C ASP A 272 7.14 5.66 6.41
N GLN A 273 5.90 5.15 6.29
CA GLN A 273 5.61 3.71 6.22
C GLN A 273 5.46 3.21 4.77
N LEU A 274 4.86 4.00 3.88
CA LEU A 274 4.67 3.68 2.46
C LEU A 274 5.92 4.02 1.62
N PHE A 275 6.67 5.01 2.07
CA PHE A 275 7.99 5.40 1.57
C PHE A 275 8.93 5.56 2.76
N PRO A 276 9.21 4.48 3.53
CA PRO A 276 10.26 4.49 4.53
C PRO A 276 11.48 5.02 3.83
N SER A 277 11.99 6.11 4.36
CA SER A 277 13.05 6.92 3.80
C SER A 277 14.02 6.05 2.99
N LEU A 278 13.78 6.00 1.68
CA LEU A 278 14.77 5.73 0.62
C LEU A 278 16.02 6.62 0.78
N TRP A 279 15.94 7.56 1.74
CA TRP A 279 16.83 8.62 2.13
C TRP A 279 17.62 8.34 3.44
N ASP A 280 17.21 7.43 4.33
CA ASP A 280 18.01 7.11 5.54
C ASP A 280 19.08 6.05 5.28
N THR A 281 18.91 5.19 4.27
CA THR A 281 20.00 4.32 3.77
C THR A 281 21.14 5.11 3.12
N LEU A 282 20.91 6.37 2.72
CA LEU A 282 21.92 7.28 2.20
C LEU A 282 22.54 8.22 3.26
N ARG A 283 22.13 8.10 4.53
CA ARG A 283 22.72 8.86 5.65
C ARG A 283 23.86 8.14 6.36
N ASN A 284 24.05 6.85 6.09
CA ASN A 284 25.11 6.02 6.67
C ASN A 284 26.24 5.67 5.68
N ILE A 285 26.46 6.50 4.66
CA ILE A 285 27.65 6.45 3.79
C ILE A 285 28.36 7.80 3.83
#